data_AF-A0AAD8AWA6-F1
#
_entry.id   AF-A0AAD8AWA6-F1
#
_cell.length_a   1.000
_cell.length_b   1.000
_cell.length_c   1.000
_cell.angle_alpha   90.00
_cell.angle_beta   90.00
_cell.angle_gamma   90.00
#
_symmetry.space_group_name_H-M   'P 1'
#
loop_
_entity.id
_entity.type
_entity.pdbx_description
1 polymer ?
#
loop_
_entity_poly.entity_id
_entity_poly.type
_entity_poly.pdbx_seq_one_letter_code
_entity_poly.pdbx_strand_id
1 'polypeptide(L)'
;MSVRTLQAVLVVLAVVAVLQVAARDDSSSREFRHGGKHQKEKPCRLACPFGQVVDKRRCRCLAPFPNIIRVQCPPLVCPSVCSAGAVITTQSNGCKVCKCGAQKVCRPVLCRMGCPNGWAKGEDGCDECRCKAPSRQNVCPPVLCSSICLYGYLSDNNGCRTCRCNTDPGPIAS
;
A
#
# COMPACT_ATOMS: atom_id res chain seq x y z
N MET A 1 30.44 59.62 -32.23
CA MET A 1 29.64 58.39 -32.00
C MET A 1 28.40 58.79 -31.20
N SER A 2 27.19 58.47 -31.68
CA SER A 2 25.94 58.90 -31.01
C SER A 2 25.71 58.06 -29.74
N VAL A 3 25.12 58.66 -28.70
CA VAL A 3 24.79 57.95 -27.44
C VAL A 3 23.96 56.69 -27.71
N ARG A 4 23.10 56.73 -28.74
CA ARG A 4 22.31 55.57 -29.19
C ARG A 4 23.17 54.44 -29.77
N THR A 5 24.24 54.77 -30.50
CA THR A 5 25.20 53.77 -31.01
C THR A 5 26.03 53.15 -29.90
N LEU A 6 26.38 53.92 -28.87
CA LEU A 6 27.13 53.40 -27.72
C LEU A 6 26.28 52.44 -26.88
N GLN A 7 25.00 52.76 -26.64
CA GLN A 7 24.08 51.87 -25.93
C GLN A 7 23.81 50.57 -26.69
N ALA A 8 23.64 50.63 -28.02
CA ALA A 8 23.47 49.42 -28.83
C ALA A 8 24.70 48.51 -28.75
N VAL A 9 25.92 49.08 -28.81
CA VAL A 9 27.17 48.31 -28.69
C VAL A 9 27.29 47.68 -27.29
N LEU A 10 26.96 48.41 -26.22
CA LEU A 10 26.97 47.88 -24.86
C LEU A 10 26.00 46.71 -24.66
N VAL A 11 24.79 46.79 -25.23
CA VAL A 11 23.80 45.71 -25.17
C VAL A 11 24.28 44.48 -25.93
N VAL A 12 24.85 44.65 -27.12
CA VAL A 12 25.40 43.53 -27.91
C VAL A 12 26.56 42.86 -27.17
N LEU A 13 27.48 43.63 -26.59
CA LEU A 13 28.58 43.09 -25.80
C LEU A 13 28.09 42.34 -24.55
N ALA A 14 27.05 42.84 -23.87
CA ALA A 14 26.44 42.15 -22.73
C ALA A 14 25.77 40.83 -23.14
N VAL A 15 25.03 40.81 -24.25
CA VAL A 15 24.39 39.59 -24.77
C VAL A 15 25.44 38.56 -25.20
N VAL A 16 26.51 38.98 -25.88
CA VAL A 16 27.63 38.10 -26.22
C VAL A 16 28.29 37.55 -24.97
N ALA A 17 28.56 38.38 -23.96
CA ALA A 17 29.14 37.92 -22.70
C ALA A 17 28.26 36.87 -21.99
N VAL A 18 26.93 37.08 -21.95
CA VAL A 18 25.99 36.12 -21.36
C VAL A 18 25.95 34.81 -22.15
N LEU A 19 25.98 34.87 -23.49
CA LEU A 19 26.04 33.68 -24.35
C LEU A 19 27.36 32.90 -24.20
N GLN A 20 28.49 33.60 -24.01
CA GLN A 20 29.80 32.96 -23.77
C GLN A 20 29.89 32.32 -22.37
N VAL A 21 29.17 32.86 -21.38
CA VAL A 21 29.05 32.27 -20.03
C VAL A 21 28.15 31.03 -20.06
N ALA A 22 27.05 31.05 -20.80
CA ALA A 22 26.16 29.89 -20.96
C ALA A 22 26.80 28.72 -21.73
N ALA A 23 27.86 28.98 -22.53
CA ALA A 23 28.62 27.94 -23.22
C ALA A 23 29.77 27.34 -22.36
N ARG A 24 29.95 27.81 -21.12
CA ARG A 24 31.03 27.41 -20.19
C ARG A 24 30.55 26.65 -18.95
N ASP A 25 29.37 26.04 -18.98
CA ASP A 25 29.06 24.86 -18.15
C ASP A 25 29.59 23.63 -18.89
N ASP A 26 30.91 23.43 -18.94
CA ASP A 26 31.65 22.61 -17.98
C ASP A 26 30.93 21.31 -17.62
N SER A 27 30.94 20.41 -18.60
CA SER A 27 31.22 19.01 -18.35
C SER A 27 32.53 18.91 -17.54
N SER A 28 32.46 19.13 -16.22
CA SER A 28 33.53 18.92 -15.24
C SER A 28 33.87 17.42 -15.13
N SER A 29 34.43 16.85 -16.19
CA SER A 29 35.44 15.83 -16.03
C SER A 29 36.71 16.56 -15.61
N ARG A 30 36.99 16.57 -14.30
CA ARG A 30 38.24 17.13 -13.77
C ARG A 30 39.43 16.41 -14.41
N GLU A 31 40.04 17.04 -15.41
CA GLU A 31 41.35 16.65 -15.93
C GLU A 31 42.41 17.13 -14.93
N PHE A 32 42.70 16.30 -13.92
CA PHE A 32 43.84 16.51 -13.04
C PHE A 32 45.11 16.10 -13.81
N ARG A 33 45.73 17.05 -14.53
CA ARG A 33 47.07 16.84 -15.07
C ARG A 33 48.08 16.93 -13.94
N HIS A 34 48.54 15.77 -13.47
CA HIS A 34 49.92 15.61 -13.02
C HIS A 34 50.61 14.67 -14.02
N GLY A 35 51.64 15.18 -14.67
CA GLY A 35 52.52 14.41 -15.53
C GLY A 35 53.16 13.27 -14.74
N GLY A 36 52.99 12.05 -15.23
CA GLY A 36 53.60 10.85 -14.65
C GLY A 36 52.82 9.59 -14.95
N LYS A 37 53.11 8.98 -16.12
CA LYS A 37 52.69 7.63 -16.57
C LYS A 37 51.17 7.35 -16.50
N HIS A 38 50.51 7.42 -17.65
CA HIS A 38 49.21 6.81 -17.89
C HIS A 38 49.21 5.33 -17.50
N GLN A 39 48.68 5.01 -16.32
CA GLN A 39 48.22 3.65 -16.04
C GLN A 39 46.71 3.67 -16.24
N LYS A 40 46.29 3.13 -17.39
CA LYS A 40 44.90 2.99 -17.81
C LYS A 40 44.12 2.24 -16.71
N GLU A 41 43.45 2.96 -15.83
CA GLU A 41 42.60 2.34 -14.81
C GLU A 41 41.47 1.61 -15.55
N LYS A 42 41.36 0.29 -15.33
CA LYS A 42 40.34 -0.52 -15.99
C LYS A 42 38.97 -0.03 -15.51
N PRO A 43 38.06 0.41 -16.41
CA PRO A 43 36.74 0.84 -16.01
C PRO A 43 35.98 -0.35 -15.41
N CYS A 44 35.31 -0.12 -14.29
CA CYS A 44 34.48 -1.11 -13.64
C CYS A 44 33.31 -1.53 -14.55
N ARG A 45 33.28 -2.81 -14.95
CA ARG A 45 32.26 -3.37 -15.84
C ARG A 45 31.02 -3.93 -15.11
N LEU A 46 30.94 -3.76 -13.80
CA LEU A 46 29.86 -4.34 -13.01
C LEU A 46 28.62 -3.44 -13.09
N ALA A 47 27.48 -4.00 -13.51
CA ALA A 47 26.20 -3.31 -13.49
C ALA A 47 25.68 -3.29 -12.04
N CYS A 48 25.78 -2.14 -11.36
CA CYS A 48 25.30 -1.94 -10.00
C CYS A 48 24.01 -1.10 -10.00
N PRO A 49 22.94 -1.52 -9.31
CA PRO A 49 21.65 -0.82 -9.31
C PRO A 49 21.68 0.59 -8.69
N PHE A 50 22.61 0.86 -7.78
CA PHE A 50 22.76 2.16 -7.10
C PHE A 50 24.06 2.90 -7.47
N GLY A 51 24.70 2.50 -8.57
CA GLY A 51 26.01 3.00 -8.95
C GLY A 51 27.18 2.28 -8.26
N GLN A 52 28.40 2.69 -8.60
CA GLN A 52 29.64 2.04 -8.18
C GLN A 52 30.71 3.08 -7.83
N VAL A 53 31.61 2.71 -6.90
CA VAL A 53 32.76 3.52 -6.49
C VAL A 53 34.05 2.73 -6.67
N VAL A 54 35.14 3.42 -7.01
CA VAL A 54 36.49 2.85 -7.11
C VAL A 54 37.24 3.14 -5.80
N ASP A 55 37.57 2.09 -5.06
CA ASP A 55 38.42 2.17 -3.87
C ASP A 55 39.72 1.39 -4.12
N LYS A 56 40.86 2.10 -4.22
CA LYS A 56 42.21 1.51 -4.40
C LYS A 56 42.26 0.40 -5.49
N ARG A 57 41.68 0.67 -6.66
CA ARG A 57 41.52 -0.25 -7.82
C ARG A 57 40.53 -1.40 -7.68
N ARG A 58 39.67 -1.39 -6.65
CA ARG A 58 38.57 -2.33 -6.50
C ARG A 58 37.23 -1.63 -6.72
N CYS A 59 36.43 -2.19 -7.63
CA CYS A 59 35.08 -1.73 -7.89
C CYS A 59 34.16 -2.25 -6.79
N ARG A 60 33.36 -1.38 -6.17
CA ARG A 60 32.33 -1.76 -5.20
C ARG A 60 31.00 -1.16 -5.61
N CYS A 61 29.92 -1.95 -5.56
CA CYS A 61 28.57 -1.41 -5.71
C CYS A 61 28.21 -0.59 -4.47
N LEU A 62 27.51 0.52 -4.68
CA LEU A 62 26.88 1.26 -3.60
C LEU A 62 25.75 0.41 -3.01
N ALA A 63 25.75 0.25 -1.69
CA ALA A 63 24.63 -0.35 -0.99
C ALA A 63 23.42 0.58 -1.05
N PRO A 64 22.18 0.06 -1.08
CA PRO A 64 21.00 0.89 -0.89
C PRO A 64 21.18 1.70 0.41
N PHE A 65 20.96 3.01 0.33
CA PHE A 65 20.98 3.85 1.52
C PHE A 65 20.02 3.26 2.55
N PRO A 66 20.48 2.91 3.76
CA PRO A 66 19.67 2.15 4.71
C PRO A 66 18.43 2.92 5.24
N ASN A 67 18.21 4.18 4.82
CA ASN A 67 17.21 5.06 5.42
C ASN A 67 16.48 6.05 4.48
N ILE A 68 16.34 5.82 3.16
CA ILE A 68 15.65 6.81 2.26
C ILE A 68 14.51 6.24 1.40
N ILE A 69 13.91 5.10 1.74
CA ILE A 69 12.57 4.78 1.21
C ILE A 69 11.67 4.38 2.37
N ARG A 70 11.23 5.37 3.15
CA ARG A 70 9.93 5.21 3.83
C ARG A 70 8.90 5.24 2.72
N VAL A 71 8.41 4.07 2.32
CA VAL A 71 7.24 3.96 1.44
C VAL A 71 6.11 4.72 2.14
N GLN A 72 5.83 5.93 1.67
CA GLN A 72 4.67 6.68 2.11
C GLN A 72 3.46 6.09 1.40
N CYS A 73 2.62 5.41 2.17
CA CYS A 73 1.36 4.89 1.67
C CYS A 73 0.25 5.93 1.84
N PRO A 74 -0.66 6.07 0.87
CA PRO A 74 -1.86 6.86 1.04
C PRO A 74 -2.74 6.27 2.16
N PRO A 75 -3.64 7.07 2.77
CA PRO A 75 -4.64 6.58 3.70
C PRO A 75 -5.45 5.43 3.09
N LEU A 76 -5.64 4.34 3.86
CA LEU A 76 -6.45 3.22 3.43
C LEU A 76 -7.93 3.61 3.47
N VAL A 77 -8.55 3.76 2.31
CA VAL A 77 -9.98 4.00 2.18
C VAL A 77 -10.61 2.80 1.48
N CYS A 78 -11.50 2.10 2.20
CA CYS A 78 -12.26 0.99 1.63
C CYS A 78 -13.67 1.45 1.21
N PRO A 79 -14.25 0.85 0.16
CA PRO A 79 -15.67 1.00 -0.11
C PRO A 79 -16.50 0.48 1.08
N SER A 80 -17.46 1.27 1.54
CA SER A 80 -18.36 0.90 2.66
C SER A 80 -19.38 -0.17 2.28
N VAL A 81 -19.59 -0.39 0.98
CA VAL A 81 -20.50 -1.40 0.44
C VAL A 81 -19.76 -2.22 -0.61
N CYS A 82 -19.43 -3.47 -0.26
CA CYS A 82 -19.03 -4.51 -1.19
C CYS A 82 -19.97 -5.70 -0.97
N SER A 83 -20.57 -6.26 -2.03
CA SER A 83 -21.52 -7.37 -1.91
C SER A 83 -20.98 -8.62 -1.21
N ALA A 84 -19.65 -8.80 -1.21
CA ALA A 84 -18.94 -9.90 -0.55
C ALA A 84 -17.91 -9.42 0.50
N GLY A 85 -18.01 -8.16 0.94
CA GLY A 85 -17.03 -7.52 1.82
C GLY A 85 -15.77 -7.00 1.10
N ALA A 86 -15.07 -6.07 1.74
CA ALA A 86 -13.80 -5.53 1.27
C ALA A 86 -12.64 -6.37 1.84
N VAL A 87 -11.71 -6.80 0.98
CA VAL A 87 -10.50 -7.52 1.35
C VAL A 87 -9.30 -6.58 1.26
N ILE A 88 -8.51 -6.48 2.32
CA ILE A 88 -7.28 -5.69 2.32
C ILE A 88 -6.15 -6.54 1.75
N THR A 89 -5.47 -6.02 0.72
CA THR A 89 -4.34 -6.68 0.05
C THR A 89 -3.12 -5.76 0.06
N THR A 90 -1.92 -6.34 0.10
CA THR A 90 -0.67 -5.58 0.05
C THR A 90 -0.12 -5.58 -1.38
N GLN A 91 0.18 -4.41 -1.92
CA GLN A 91 0.80 -4.25 -3.24
C GLN A 91 2.32 -4.51 -3.19
N SER A 92 2.96 -4.60 -4.36
CA SER A 92 4.42 -4.81 -4.52
C SER A 92 5.27 -3.69 -3.92
N ASN A 93 4.71 -2.49 -3.80
CA ASN A 93 5.34 -1.35 -3.10
C ASN A 93 5.18 -1.42 -1.56
N GLY A 94 4.48 -2.42 -1.01
CA GLY A 94 4.24 -2.58 0.43
C GLY A 94 3.01 -1.83 0.95
N CYS A 95 2.27 -1.10 0.11
CA CYS A 95 1.06 -0.40 0.53
C CYS A 95 -0.18 -1.29 0.54
N LYS A 96 -1.01 -1.11 1.56
CA LYS A 96 -2.30 -1.78 1.69
C LYS A 96 -3.33 -1.10 0.79
N VAL A 97 -4.15 -1.90 0.12
CA VAL A 97 -5.30 -1.45 -0.67
C VAL A 97 -6.50 -2.36 -0.44
N CYS A 98 -7.70 -1.79 -0.47
CA CYS A 98 -8.93 -2.57 -0.40
C CYS A 98 -9.33 -3.00 -1.81
N LYS A 99 -9.63 -4.28 -1.99
CA LYS A 99 -10.31 -4.80 -3.17
C LYS A 99 -11.63 -5.38 -2.70
N CYS A 100 -12.75 -5.02 -3.33
CA CYS A 100 -13.96 -5.81 -3.11
C CYS A 100 -13.65 -7.24 -3.59
N GLY A 101 -13.98 -8.23 -2.76
CA GLY A 101 -13.92 -9.62 -3.22
C GLY A 101 -14.77 -9.77 -4.47
N ALA A 102 -14.27 -10.47 -5.49
CA ALA A 102 -15.10 -10.85 -6.62
C ALA A 102 -16.30 -11.60 -6.04
N GLN A 103 -17.50 -11.03 -6.19
CA GLN A 103 -18.71 -11.64 -5.67
C GLN A 103 -18.81 -13.04 -6.28
N LYS A 104 -18.80 -14.07 -5.45
CA LYS A 104 -19.16 -15.41 -5.92
C LYS A 104 -20.63 -15.35 -6.33
N VAL A 105 -20.88 -15.24 -7.63
CA VAL A 105 -22.23 -15.15 -8.17
C VAL A 105 -22.87 -16.52 -8.06
N CYS A 106 -23.79 -16.68 -7.11
CA CYS A 106 -24.62 -17.86 -7.00
C CYS A 106 -25.75 -17.81 -8.02
N ARG A 107 -26.02 -18.93 -8.67
CA ARG A 107 -27.24 -19.08 -9.48
C ARG A 107 -28.45 -19.25 -8.56
N PRO A 108 -29.63 -18.73 -8.93
CA PRO A 108 -30.85 -18.99 -8.18
C PRO A 108 -31.12 -20.49 -8.11
N VAL A 109 -31.52 -20.96 -6.93
CA VAL A 109 -31.92 -22.36 -6.72
C VAL A 109 -33.34 -22.57 -7.24
N LEU A 110 -33.48 -23.44 -8.24
CA LEU A 110 -34.76 -23.78 -8.88
C LEU A 110 -35.11 -25.23 -8.58
N CYS A 111 -35.84 -25.48 -7.49
CA CYS A 111 -36.32 -26.81 -7.10
C CYS A 111 -37.83 -26.79 -6.89
N ARG A 112 -38.48 -27.96 -6.94
CA ARG A 112 -39.94 -28.11 -6.77
C ARG A 112 -40.43 -28.06 -5.32
N MET A 113 -39.56 -27.75 -4.36
CA MET A 113 -39.88 -27.72 -2.94
C MET A 113 -39.59 -26.35 -2.35
N GLY A 114 -40.30 -25.98 -1.27
CA GLY A 114 -40.03 -24.79 -0.49
C GLY A 114 -39.45 -25.16 0.87
N CYS A 115 -38.40 -24.45 1.31
CA CYS A 115 -37.79 -24.69 2.61
C CYS A 115 -38.16 -23.55 3.57
N PRO A 116 -38.98 -23.80 4.62
CA PRO A 116 -39.44 -22.75 5.54
C PRO A 116 -38.29 -22.08 6.32
N ASN A 117 -37.20 -22.82 6.58
CA ASN A 117 -36.01 -22.32 7.26
C ASN A 117 -34.89 -21.88 6.28
N GLY A 118 -35.20 -21.78 4.98
CA GLY A 118 -34.25 -21.46 3.92
C GLY A 118 -33.44 -22.67 3.40
N TRP A 119 -32.62 -22.41 2.38
CA TRP A 119 -31.82 -23.40 1.65
C TRP A 119 -30.48 -23.67 2.31
N ALA A 120 -30.05 -24.93 2.29
CA ALA A 120 -28.73 -25.35 2.73
C ALA A 120 -27.66 -24.81 1.77
N LYS A 121 -26.49 -24.51 2.31
CA LYS A 121 -25.31 -24.06 1.56
C LYS A 121 -24.45 -25.27 1.18
N GLY A 122 -23.95 -25.30 -0.06
CA GLY A 122 -22.94 -26.25 -0.52
C GLY A 122 -21.52 -25.87 -0.09
N GLU A 123 -20.53 -26.68 -0.47
CA GLU A 123 -19.10 -26.39 -0.23
C GLU A 123 -18.64 -25.08 -0.88
N ASP A 124 -19.33 -24.71 -1.95
CA ASP A 124 -19.08 -23.49 -2.68
C ASP A 124 -19.78 -22.28 -2.03
N GLY A 125 -20.52 -22.45 -0.94
CA GLY A 125 -21.27 -21.39 -0.26
C GLY A 125 -22.49 -20.87 -1.04
N CYS A 126 -22.91 -21.56 -2.11
CA CYS A 126 -24.19 -21.28 -2.77
C CYS A 126 -25.30 -22.18 -2.24
N ASP A 127 -26.54 -21.75 -2.46
CA ASP A 127 -27.70 -22.51 -2.02
C ASP A 127 -27.82 -23.79 -2.89
N GLU A 128 -28.21 -24.90 -2.28
CA GLU A 128 -28.46 -26.18 -2.94
C GLU A 128 -29.94 -26.58 -2.79
N CYS A 129 -30.41 -27.53 -3.62
CA CYS A 129 -31.75 -28.14 -3.49
C CYS A 129 -31.87 -29.05 -2.25
N ARG A 130 -31.58 -28.49 -1.07
CA ARG A 130 -31.66 -29.15 0.23
C ARG A 130 -32.08 -28.11 1.26
N CYS A 131 -33.01 -28.45 2.15
CA CYS A 131 -33.40 -27.53 3.21
C CYS A 131 -32.34 -27.46 4.31
N LYS A 132 -32.18 -26.28 4.93
CA LYS A 132 -31.46 -26.21 6.20
C LYS A 132 -32.15 -27.14 7.21
N ALA A 133 -31.34 -27.86 7.98
CA ALA A 133 -31.86 -28.50 9.18
C ALA A 133 -32.55 -27.40 10.02
N PRO A 134 -33.67 -27.71 10.70
CA PRO A 134 -34.26 -26.77 11.62
C PRO A 134 -33.16 -26.33 12.58
N SER A 135 -32.79 -25.05 12.52
CA SER A 135 -31.95 -24.53 13.57
C SER A 135 -32.77 -24.74 14.83
N ARG A 136 -32.20 -25.47 15.80
CA ARG A 136 -32.46 -25.08 17.16
C ARG A 136 -31.83 -23.70 17.27
N GLN A 137 -32.49 -22.67 16.72
CA GLN A 137 -32.34 -21.34 17.27
C GLN A 137 -32.57 -21.62 18.74
N ASN A 138 -31.49 -21.55 19.51
CA ASN A 138 -31.59 -21.56 20.94
C ASN A 138 -32.41 -20.31 21.20
N VAL A 139 -33.74 -20.49 21.25
CA VAL A 139 -34.68 -19.44 21.54
C VAL A 139 -34.33 -19.09 22.96
N CYS A 140 -33.52 -18.05 23.09
CA CYS A 140 -33.11 -17.59 24.38
C CYS A 140 -34.36 -17.06 25.06
N PRO A 141 -34.69 -17.54 26.26
CA PRO A 141 -35.82 -17.00 27.00
C PRO A 141 -35.59 -15.49 27.20
N PRO A 142 -36.63 -14.65 27.18
CA PRO A 142 -36.48 -13.25 27.50
C PRO A 142 -35.95 -13.12 28.93
N VAL A 143 -34.78 -12.51 29.08
CA VAL A 143 -34.14 -12.32 30.39
C VAL A 143 -34.18 -10.84 30.73
N LEU A 144 -34.78 -10.47 31.86
CA LEU A 144 -34.75 -9.10 32.38
C LEU A 144 -33.75 -9.05 33.55
N CYS A 145 -32.71 -8.22 33.44
CA CYS A 145 -31.68 -8.12 34.45
C CYS A 145 -31.82 -6.83 35.26
N SER A 146 -31.64 -6.91 36.57
CA SER A 146 -31.77 -5.76 37.47
C SER A 146 -30.59 -4.79 37.39
N SER A 147 -29.46 -5.22 36.82
CA SER A 147 -28.23 -4.43 36.68
C SER A 147 -27.83 -4.26 35.21
N ILE A 148 -27.29 -3.08 34.90
CA ILE A 148 -26.67 -2.76 33.62
C ILE A 148 -25.18 -3.11 33.71
N CYS A 149 -24.68 -3.90 32.76
CA CYS A 149 -23.28 -4.29 32.71
C CYS A 149 -22.49 -3.43 31.72
N LEU A 150 -21.41 -2.78 32.19
CA LEU A 150 -20.59 -1.84 31.40
C LEU A 150 -19.91 -2.52 30.19
N TYR A 151 -19.44 -3.76 30.35
CA TYR A 151 -18.75 -4.53 29.31
C TYR A 151 -19.64 -5.60 28.67
N GLY A 152 -20.95 -5.45 28.81
CA GLY A 152 -21.94 -6.43 28.34
C GLY A 152 -22.12 -7.63 29.27
N TYR A 153 -22.91 -8.59 28.80
CA TYR A 153 -23.37 -9.74 29.58
C TYR A 153 -22.70 -11.03 29.10
N LEU A 154 -22.47 -11.95 30.03
CA LEU A 154 -22.00 -13.30 29.75
C LEU A 154 -23.09 -14.12 29.06
N SER A 155 -22.70 -14.97 28.11
CA SER A 155 -23.56 -15.97 27.50
C SER A 155 -23.37 -17.35 28.14
N ASP A 156 -24.42 -18.16 28.18
CA ASP A 156 -24.35 -19.56 28.59
C ASP A 156 -23.79 -20.47 27.48
N ASN A 157 -23.71 -21.78 27.74
CA ASN A 157 -23.23 -22.78 26.77
C ASN A 157 -24.12 -22.90 25.51
N ASN A 158 -25.33 -22.34 25.56
CA ASN A 158 -26.26 -22.29 24.44
C ASN A 158 -26.16 -20.95 23.68
N GLY A 159 -25.27 -20.04 24.09
CA GLY A 159 -25.13 -18.71 23.50
C GLY A 159 -26.22 -17.73 23.95
N CYS A 160 -26.96 -18.04 25.02
CA CYS A 160 -28.01 -17.19 25.55
C CYS A 160 -27.50 -16.24 26.63
N ARG A 161 -27.96 -14.99 26.57
CA ARG A 161 -27.59 -13.94 27.52
C ARG A 161 -27.99 -14.32 28.94
N THR A 162 -27.06 -14.19 29.89
CA THR A 162 -27.30 -14.32 31.33
C THR A 162 -27.32 -12.94 32.01
N CYS A 163 -27.74 -12.85 33.27
CA CYS A 163 -27.62 -11.62 34.06
C CYS A 163 -26.26 -11.46 34.76
N ARG A 164 -25.22 -12.15 34.29
CA ARG A 164 -23.85 -11.98 34.79
C ARG A 164 -23.09 -11.03 33.87
N CYS A 165 -22.33 -10.09 34.45
CA CYS A 165 -21.54 -9.13 33.68
C CYS A 165 -20.21 -9.72 33.22
N ASN A 166 -19.74 -9.30 32.04
CA ASN A 166 -18.35 -9.47 31.67
C ASN A 166 -17.45 -8.61 32.57
N THR A 167 -16.31 -9.17 32.97
CA THR A 167 -15.32 -8.48 33.81
C THR A 167 -14.28 -7.73 33.00
N ASP A 168 -14.20 -7.97 31.70
CA ASP A 168 -13.22 -7.39 30.77
C ASP A 168 -13.92 -6.93 29.48
N PRO A 169 -13.51 -5.80 28.86
CA PRO A 169 -14.08 -5.30 27.60
C PRO A 169 -13.89 -6.24 26.40
N GLY A 170 -13.09 -7.29 26.53
CA GLY A 170 -12.74 -8.20 25.44
C GLY A 170 -11.82 -7.54 24.41
N PRO A 171 -11.30 -8.31 23.43
CA PRO A 171 -10.56 -7.72 22.34
C PRO A 171 -11.51 -6.85 21.51
N ILE A 172 -11.16 -5.57 21.39
CA ILE A 172 -11.85 -4.64 20.49
C ILE A 172 -11.69 -5.22 19.08
N ALA A 173 -12.77 -5.78 18.53
CA ALA A 173 -12.81 -6.17 17.13
C ALA A 173 -12.60 -4.89 16.30
N SER A 174 -11.38 -4.72 15.80
CA SER A 174 -10.96 -3.65 14.89
C SER A 174 -11.02 -4.14 13.44
#